data_AF-A0A9E3UWY0-F1
#
_entry.id   AF-A0A9E3UWY0-F1
#
_cell.length_a   1.000
_cell.length_b   1.000
_cell.length_c   1.000
_cell.angle_alpha   90.00
_cell.angle_beta   90.00
_cell.angle_gamma   90.00
#
_symmetry.space_group_name_H-M   'P 1'
#
loop_
_entity.id
_entity.type
_entity.pdbx_description
1 polymer ?
#
loop_
_entity_poly.entity_id
_entity_poly.type
_entity_poly.pdbx_seq_one_letter_code
_entity_poly.pdbx_strand_id
1 'polypeptide(L)'
;MANEMGDAEIEAIRKALPDASDDKIVCTYIAESPSGQPEMAILTTTRLAYIKGQHLTTMDLKDIESLMDNDQYEQKYNLHMQGPIYNRPTYNIEVKSRSGPRRMRIAIKPATEGEPFYQALEDAWKANGGKPKLEETKGKSS
;
A
#
# COMPACT_ATOMS: atom_id res chain seq x y z
N MET A 1 0.59 11.55 -25.26
CA MET A 1 0.64 10.13 -25.60
C MET A 1 0.01 9.40 -24.42
N ALA A 2 -1.12 8.72 -24.61
CA ALA A 2 -1.71 7.91 -23.56
C ALA A 2 -0.90 6.61 -23.51
N ASN A 3 -0.27 6.29 -22.37
CA ASN A 3 0.32 4.97 -22.18
C ASN A 3 -0.81 3.95 -22.19
N GLU A 4 -0.87 3.12 -23.23
CA GLU A 4 -1.72 1.95 -23.24
C GLU A 4 -1.17 0.95 -22.20
N MET A 5 -2.00 0.55 -21.25
CA MET A 5 -1.64 -0.50 -20.30
C MET A 5 -1.36 -1.81 -21.05
N GLY A 6 -0.25 -2.47 -20.72
CA GLY A 6 0.13 -3.73 -21.32
C GLY A 6 -0.79 -4.89 -20.87
N ASP A 7 -0.92 -5.91 -21.72
CA ASP A 7 -1.78 -7.08 -21.46
C ASP A 7 -1.51 -7.76 -20.12
N ALA A 8 -0.25 -7.77 -19.67
CA ALA A 8 0.17 -8.31 -18.38
C ALA A 8 -0.43 -7.53 -17.20
N GLU A 9 -0.56 -6.21 -17.31
CA GLU A 9 -1.12 -5.35 -16.26
C GLU A 9 -2.63 -5.54 -16.17
N ILE A 10 -3.30 -5.65 -17.32
CA ILE A 10 -4.73 -5.96 -17.42
C ILE A 10 -5.03 -7.33 -16.79
N GLU A 11 -4.21 -8.34 -17.06
CA GLU A 11 -4.37 -9.67 -16.45
C GLU A 11 -4.13 -9.63 -14.94
N ALA A 12 -3.12 -8.88 -14.47
CA ALA A 12 -2.83 -8.68 -13.06
C ALA A 12 -4.02 -8.06 -12.31
N ILE A 13 -4.63 -7.02 -12.91
CA ILE A 13 -5.82 -6.36 -12.37
C ILE A 13 -7.02 -7.30 -12.35
N ARG A 14 -7.27 -8.05 -13.44
CA ARG A 14 -8.36 -9.05 -13.47
C ARG A 14 -8.19 -10.11 -12.39
N LYS A 15 -6.96 -10.59 -12.15
CA LYS A 15 -6.65 -11.55 -11.08
C LYS A 15 -6.84 -10.94 -9.68
N ALA A 16 -6.56 -9.65 -9.51
CA ALA A 16 -6.71 -8.94 -8.24
C ALA A 16 -8.16 -8.55 -7.92
N LEU A 17 -9.00 -8.38 -8.95
CA LEU A 17 -10.39 -7.95 -8.88
C LEU A 17 -11.40 -9.04 -9.31
N PRO A 18 -11.42 -10.23 -8.68
CA PRO A 18 -12.42 -11.24 -9.01
C PRO A 18 -13.81 -10.78 -8.51
N ASP A 19 -14.69 -10.45 -9.46
CA ASP A 19 -16.15 -10.40 -9.35
C ASP A 19 -16.77 -9.65 -8.15
N ALA A 20 -16.50 -8.35 -8.03
CA ALA A 20 -17.34 -7.47 -7.22
C ALA A 20 -17.87 -6.32 -8.11
N SER A 21 -19.16 -6.35 -8.42
CA SER A 21 -19.83 -5.40 -9.33
C SER A 21 -19.72 -3.93 -8.89
N ASP A 22 -19.39 -3.68 -7.63
CA ASP A 22 -19.34 -2.34 -7.02
C ASP A 22 -17.94 -1.94 -6.52
N ASP A 23 -16.93 -2.83 -6.61
CA ASP A 23 -15.59 -2.54 -6.10
C ASP A 23 -14.81 -1.71 -7.12
N LYS A 24 -14.55 -0.44 -6.78
CA LYS A 24 -13.93 0.53 -7.68
C LYS A 24 -12.46 0.66 -7.39
N ILE A 25 -11.64 0.75 -8.43
CA ILE A 25 -10.22 1.12 -8.30
C ILE A 25 -10.15 2.55 -7.77
N VAL A 26 -9.47 2.75 -6.65
CA VAL A 26 -9.22 4.05 -6.02
C VAL A 26 -7.91 4.63 -6.52
N CYS A 27 -6.84 3.82 -6.49
CA CYS A 27 -5.55 4.19 -7.04
C CYS A 27 -4.73 2.96 -7.41
N THR A 28 -3.75 3.17 -8.27
CA THR A 28 -2.79 2.15 -8.70
C THR A 28 -1.38 2.70 -8.64
N TYR A 29 -0.44 1.87 -8.23
CA TYR A 29 0.98 2.08 -8.41
C TYR A 29 1.52 0.97 -9.32
N ILE A 30 2.30 1.34 -10.32
CA ILE A 30 2.94 0.42 -11.27
C ILE A 30 4.42 0.80 -11.30
N ALA A 31 5.28 -0.14 -10.89
CA ALA A 31 6.71 0.06 -10.93
C ALA A 31 7.25 -0.26 -12.33
N GLU A 32 8.11 0.61 -12.85
CA GLU A 32 8.97 0.26 -13.98
C GLU A 32 9.97 -0.81 -13.52
N SER A 33 9.78 -2.03 -14.00
CA SER A 33 10.62 -3.17 -13.62
C SER A 33 11.63 -3.49 -14.72
N PRO A 34 12.95 -3.28 -14.47
CA PRO A 34 13.98 -3.60 -15.45
C PRO A 34 14.06 -5.10 -15.78
N SER A 35 13.53 -5.96 -14.90
CA SER A 35 13.50 -7.41 -15.06
C SER A 35 12.30 -7.90 -15.90
N GLY A 36 11.43 -6.99 -16.34
CA GLY A 36 10.19 -7.32 -17.06
C GLY A 36 9.12 -8.00 -16.20
N GLN A 37 9.37 -8.16 -14.89
CA GLN A 37 8.41 -8.74 -13.97
C GLN A 37 7.49 -7.65 -13.39
N PRO A 38 6.17 -7.84 -13.39
CA PRO A 38 5.25 -6.82 -12.90
C PRO A 38 5.44 -6.60 -11.41
N GLU A 39 5.60 -5.34 -11.00
CA GLU A 39 5.49 -4.93 -9.61
C GLU A 39 4.43 -3.82 -9.53
N MET A 40 3.33 -4.11 -8.85
CA MET A 40 2.14 -3.26 -8.89
C MET A 40 1.39 -3.34 -7.56
N ALA A 41 0.87 -2.20 -7.10
CA ALA A 41 -0.11 -2.16 -6.02
C ALA A 41 -1.43 -1.60 -6.55
N ILE A 42 -2.54 -2.27 -6.25
CA ILE A 42 -3.88 -1.88 -6.66
C ILE A 42 -4.68 -1.67 -5.38
N LEU A 43 -5.19 -0.46 -5.19
CA LEU A 43 -6.13 -0.14 -4.15
C LEU A 43 -7.52 -0.03 -4.76
N THR A 44 -8.47 -0.70 -4.12
CA THR A 44 -9.89 -0.57 -4.42
C THR A 44 -10.63 0.01 -3.23
N THR A 45 -11.94 0.21 -3.39
CA THR A 45 -12.82 0.61 -2.31
C THR A 45 -12.88 -0.38 -1.15
N THR A 46 -12.58 -1.67 -1.36
CA THR A 46 -12.72 -2.71 -0.32
C THR A 46 -11.50 -3.59 -0.08
N ARG A 47 -10.50 -3.54 -0.97
CA ARG A 47 -9.32 -4.43 -0.95
C ARG A 47 -8.04 -3.72 -1.41
N LEU A 48 -6.93 -4.17 -0.84
CA LEU A 48 -5.57 -3.90 -1.31
C LEU A 48 -4.98 -5.16 -1.95
N ALA A 49 -4.43 -5.03 -3.15
CA ALA A 49 -3.68 -6.08 -3.82
C ALA A 49 -2.26 -5.60 -4.12
N TYR A 50 -1.27 -6.47 -3.92
CA TYR A 50 0.12 -6.21 -4.28
C TYR A 50 0.66 -7.39 -5.06
N ILE A 51 1.27 -7.08 -6.20
CA ILE A 51 1.80 -8.02 -7.18
C ILE A 51 3.28 -7.77 -7.28
N LYS A 52 4.08 -8.82 -7.17
CA LYS A 52 5.53 -8.76 -7.33
C LYS A 52 6.02 -10.02 -8.02
N GLY A 53 6.40 -9.88 -9.29
CA GLY A 53 6.67 -11.02 -10.16
C GLY A 53 5.43 -11.89 -10.30
N GLN A 54 5.51 -13.15 -9.90
CA GLN A 54 4.39 -14.10 -9.96
C GLN A 54 3.56 -14.14 -8.68
N HIS A 55 3.94 -13.38 -7.65
CA HIS A 55 3.26 -13.41 -6.36
C HIS A 55 2.18 -12.33 -6.29
N LEU A 56 0.92 -12.76 -6.14
CA LEU A 56 -0.20 -11.90 -5.78
C LEU A 56 -0.50 -12.06 -4.28
N THR A 57 -0.51 -10.95 -3.56
CA THR A 57 -0.98 -10.88 -2.17
C THR A 57 -2.18 -9.94 -2.12
N THR A 58 -3.28 -10.39 -1.53
CA THR A 58 -4.49 -9.57 -1.34
C THR A 58 -4.84 -9.44 0.14
N MET A 59 -5.48 -8.33 0.49
CA MET A 59 -5.99 -8.08 1.82
C MET A 59 -7.25 -7.23 1.75
N ASP A 60 -8.36 -7.71 2.33
CA ASP A 60 -9.57 -6.91 2.47
C ASP A 60 -9.30 -5.78 3.49
N LEU A 61 -9.75 -4.56 3.18
CA LEU A 61 -9.46 -3.38 3.98
C LEU A 61 -10.05 -3.49 5.40
N LYS A 62 -11.21 -4.12 5.55
CA LYS A 62 -11.84 -4.41 6.85
C LYS A 62 -10.99 -5.29 7.77
N ASP A 63 -10.11 -6.10 7.19
CA ASP A 63 -9.25 -7.05 7.90
C ASP A 63 -7.88 -6.44 8.26
N ILE A 64 -7.62 -5.19 7.91
CA ILE A 64 -6.41 -4.48 8.30
C ILE A 64 -6.51 -4.07 9.79
N GLU A 65 -5.52 -4.50 10.57
CA GLU A 65 -5.35 -4.10 11.97
C GLU A 65 -4.65 -2.74 12.09
N SER A 66 -3.58 -2.55 11.32
CA SER A 66 -2.79 -1.33 11.36
C SER A 66 -2.03 -1.11 10.07
N LEU A 67 -1.86 0.16 9.71
CA LEU A 67 -0.97 0.64 8.67
C LEU A 67 0.29 1.24 9.32
N MET A 68 1.41 1.12 8.63
CA MET A 68 2.62 1.89 8.92
C MET A 68 3.07 2.60 7.65
N ASP A 69 3.30 3.90 7.77
CA ASP A 69 3.91 4.73 6.74
C ASP A 69 5.43 4.54 6.68
N ASN A 70 6.08 5.28 5.78
CA ASN A 70 7.52 5.14 5.57
C ASN A 70 8.35 5.57 6.79
N ASP A 71 7.95 6.61 7.52
CA ASP A 71 8.67 7.08 8.70
C ASP A 71 8.58 6.07 9.85
N GLN A 72 7.38 5.55 10.13
CA GLN A 72 7.17 4.50 11.11
C GLN A 72 7.90 3.21 10.72
N TYR A 73 7.94 2.88 9.43
CA TYR A 73 8.68 1.74 8.91
C TYR A 73 10.18 1.92 9.17
N GLU A 74 10.76 3.05 8.78
CA GLU A 74 12.19 3.34 8.97
C GLU A 74 12.59 3.36 10.44
N GLN A 75 11.75 3.93 11.32
CA GLN A 75 11.98 3.94 12.76
C GLN A 75 11.95 2.51 13.33
N LYS A 76 10.96 1.70 12.94
CA LYS A 76 10.82 0.32 13.43
C LYS A 76 11.99 -0.58 13.02
N TYR A 77 12.53 -0.37 11.83
CA TYR A 77 13.61 -1.19 11.28
C TYR A 77 14.99 -0.53 11.37
N ASN A 78 15.12 0.62 12.05
CA ASN A 78 16.37 1.38 12.22
C ASN A 78 17.12 1.61 10.88
N LEU A 79 16.40 2.04 9.84
CA LEU A 79 16.97 2.19 8.50
C LEU A 79 17.74 3.51 8.30
N HIS A 80 17.66 4.44 9.26
CA HIS A 80 18.41 5.71 9.30
C HIS A 80 18.39 6.53 7.99
N MET A 81 17.39 6.36 7.12
CA MET A 81 17.23 7.16 5.90
C MET A 81 16.60 8.52 6.22
N GLN A 82 17.27 9.27 7.11
CA GLN A 82 16.80 10.59 7.51
C GLN A 82 17.01 11.57 6.37
N GLY A 83 15.93 12.21 5.95
CA GLY A 83 15.95 13.21 4.90
C GLY A 83 14.56 13.46 4.33
N PRO A 84 14.40 14.55 3.58
CA PRO A 84 13.15 14.83 2.88
C PRO A 84 12.82 13.74 1.86
N ILE A 85 11.53 13.50 1.58
CA ILE A 85 11.04 12.40 0.74
C ILE A 85 11.67 12.36 -0.66
N TYR A 86 12.01 13.51 -1.23
CA TYR A 86 12.68 13.62 -2.53
C TYR A 86 14.13 13.09 -2.54
N ASN A 87 14.75 12.93 -1.37
CA ASN A 87 16.06 12.30 -1.22
C ASN A 87 15.94 10.79 -0.91
N ARG A 88 14.72 10.27 -0.72
CA ARG A 88 14.51 8.85 -0.41
C ARG A 88 14.28 8.07 -1.70
N PRO A 89 14.99 6.94 -1.91
CA PRO A 89 14.83 6.16 -3.13
C PRO A 89 13.54 5.32 -3.14
N THR A 90 12.92 5.08 -1.99
CA THR A 90 11.77 4.19 -1.85
C THR A 90 10.91 4.62 -0.68
N TYR A 91 9.59 4.54 -0.86
CA TYR A 91 8.61 4.71 0.20
C TYR A 91 8.05 3.33 0.57
N ASN A 92 8.22 2.94 1.83
CA ASN A 92 7.84 1.63 2.34
C ASN A 92 6.53 1.73 3.12
N ILE A 93 5.59 0.85 2.80
CA ILE A 93 4.32 0.71 3.51
C ILE A 93 4.25 -0.70 4.07
N GLU A 94 3.89 -0.85 5.35
CA GLU A 94 3.59 -2.17 5.93
C GLU A 94 2.14 -2.21 6.42
N VAL A 95 1.40 -3.19 5.94
CA VAL A 95 0.00 -3.45 6.30
C VAL A 95 -0.06 -4.73 7.13
N LYS A 96 -0.60 -4.62 8.34
CA LYS A 96 -0.77 -5.77 9.25
C LYS A 96 -2.21 -6.24 9.24
N SER A 97 -2.41 -7.54 9.03
CA SER A 97 -3.74 -8.17 9.09
C SER A 97 -4.17 -8.44 10.54
N ARG A 98 -5.47 -8.31 10.80
CA ARG A 98 -6.14 -8.68 12.06
C ARG A 98 -6.32 -10.19 12.20
N SER A 99 -6.47 -10.90 11.08
CA SER A 99 -6.83 -12.33 11.04
C SER A 99 -5.62 -13.28 11.11
N GLY A 100 -4.41 -12.77 11.37
CA GLY A 100 -3.23 -13.62 11.60
C GLY A 100 -1.89 -12.87 11.54
N PRO A 101 -0.75 -13.58 11.52
CA PRO A 101 0.58 -12.96 11.49
C PRO A 101 0.95 -12.33 10.13
N ARG A 102 0.00 -12.28 9.19
CA ARG A 102 0.24 -11.83 7.82
C ARG A 102 0.54 -10.34 7.79
N ARG A 103 1.64 -10.00 7.12
CA ARG A 103 2.02 -8.63 6.80
C ARG A 103 2.21 -8.51 5.30
N MET A 104 1.68 -7.44 4.72
CA MET A 104 1.98 -7.05 3.35
C MET A 104 2.95 -5.87 3.42
N ARG A 105 4.05 -5.95 2.66
CA ARG A 105 5.02 -4.86 2.53
C ARG A 105 5.04 -4.40 1.09
N ILE A 106 4.84 -3.11 0.89
CA ILE A 106 4.78 -2.47 -0.42
C ILE A 106 5.94 -1.49 -0.48
N ALA A 107 6.76 -1.60 -1.53
CA ALA A 107 7.85 -0.67 -1.80
C ALA A 107 7.50 0.15 -3.05
N ILE A 108 7.32 1.45 -2.87
CA ILE A 108 6.95 2.37 -3.94
C ILE A 108 8.16 3.20 -4.37
N LYS A 109 8.42 3.23 -5.68
CA LYS A 109 9.56 3.89 -6.32
C LYS A 109 9.06 4.66 -7.55
N PRO A 110 9.35 5.96 -7.69
CA PRO A 110 10.08 6.81 -6.73
C PRO A 110 9.30 7.04 -5.42
N ALA A 111 9.99 7.39 -4.33
CA ALA A 111 9.35 7.60 -3.03
C ALA A 111 8.25 8.67 -3.05
N THR A 112 8.34 9.63 -3.97
CA THR A 112 7.36 10.69 -4.19
C THR A 112 5.97 10.18 -4.59
N GLU A 113 5.86 8.97 -5.14
CA GLU A 113 4.57 8.34 -5.43
C GLU A 113 3.98 7.60 -4.22
N GLY A 114 4.80 7.34 -3.20
CA GLY A 114 4.40 6.51 -2.06
C GLY A 114 3.50 7.22 -1.07
N GLU A 115 3.74 8.50 -0.80
CA GLU A 115 2.92 9.29 0.13
C GLU A 115 1.47 9.46 -0.38
N PRO A 116 1.21 9.86 -1.65
CA PRO A 116 -0.15 9.90 -2.18
C PRO A 116 -0.85 8.53 -2.17
N PHE A 117 -0.13 7.46 -2.47
CA PHE A 117 -0.67 6.10 -2.42
C PHE A 117 -1.04 5.71 -0.98
N TYR A 118 -0.17 5.99 -0.01
CA TYR A 118 -0.41 5.74 1.39
C TYR A 118 -1.63 6.51 1.90
N GLN A 119 -1.77 7.79 1.54
CA GLN A 119 -2.92 8.60 1.93
C GLN A 119 -4.23 8.00 1.39
N ALA A 120 -4.26 7.61 0.12
CA ALA A 120 -5.42 6.95 -0.48
C ALA A 120 -5.75 5.62 0.23
N LEU A 121 -4.75 4.81 0.57
CA LEU A 121 -4.91 3.57 1.32
C LEU A 121 -5.48 3.82 2.72
N GLU A 122 -4.95 4.83 3.42
CA GLU A 122 -5.40 5.18 4.76
C GLU A 122 -6.87 5.64 4.76
N ASP A 123 -7.25 6.48 3.80
CA ASP A 123 -8.61 6.98 3.66
C ASP A 123 -9.60 5.85 3.30
N ALA A 124 -9.23 4.96 2.37
CA ALA A 124 -10.03 3.79 2.03
C ALA A 124 -10.16 2.83 3.22
N TRP A 125 -9.08 2.60 3.97
CA TRP A 125 -9.10 1.79 5.18
C TRP A 125 -10.02 2.37 6.25
N LYS A 126 -9.94 3.68 6.51
CA LYS A 126 -10.83 4.40 7.44
C LYS A 126 -12.29 4.28 7.02
N ALA A 127 -12.59 4.41 5.72
CA ALA A 127 -13.95 4.23 5.19
C ALA A 127 -14.50 2.81 5.42
N ASN A 128 -13.63 1.81 5.54
CA ASN A 128 -13.99 0.42 5.85
C ASN A 128 -13.98 0.10 7.36
N GLY A 129 -14.01 1.12 8.23
CA GLY A 129 -14.02 0.95 9.69
C GLY A 129 -12.64 0.77 10.32
N GLY A 130 -11.58 1.03 9.56
CA GLY A 130 -10.22 1.15 10.06
C GLY A 130 -10.11 2.25 11.11
N LYS A 131 -9.39 1.96 12.21
CA LYS A 131 -9.12 2.93 13.26
C LYS A 131 -7.61 3.08 13.38
N PRO A 132 -7.04 4.27 13.12
CA PRO A 132 -5.65 4.53 13.47
C PRO A 132 -5.44 4.13 14.92
N LYS A 133 -4.26 3.57 15.24
CA LYS A 133 -3.86 3.53 16.65
C LYS A 133 -3.78 4.98 17.08
N LEU A 134 -4.76 5.43 17.87
CA LEU A 134 -4.64 6.65 18.63
C LEU A 134 -3.35 6.48 19.43
N GLU A 135 -2.34 7.32 19.15
CA GLU A 135 -1.32 7.52 20.16
C GLU A 135 -2.07 7.91 21.42
N GLU A 136 -1.94 7.09 22.47
CA GLU A 136 -2.36 7.49 23.80
C GLU A 136 -1.59 8.78 24.10
N THR A 137 -2.23 9.93 23.84
CA THR A 137 -1.78 11.21 24.35
C THR A 137 -1.74 11.02 25.85
N LYS A 138 -0.54 10.80 26.38
CA LYS A 138 -0.26 10.82 27.80
C LYS A 138 -0.76 12.17 28.31
N GLY A 139 -1.98 12.18 28.83
CA GLY A 139 -2.50 13.25 29.65
C GLY A 139 -1.65 13.33 30.91
N LYS A 140 -0.50 14.01 30.81
CA LYS A 140 0.11 14.66 31.96
C LYS A 140 -0.77 15.88 32.25
N SER A 141 -1.86 15.66 32.96
CA SER A 141 -2.49 16.74 33.72
C SER A 141 -1.48 17.14 34.79
N SER A 142 -0.94 18.36 34.66
CA SER A 142 -0.31 19.09 35.76
C SER A 142 -1.37 19.91 36.49
#